data_AF-A0A973GWP2-F1
#
_entry.id   AF-A0A973GWP2-F1
#
_cell.length_a   1.000
_cell.length_b   1.000
_cell.length_c   1.000
_cell.angle_alpha   90.00
_cell.angle_beta   90.00
_cell.angle_gamma   90.00
#
_symmetry.space_group_name_H-M   'P 1'
#
loop_
_entity.id
_entity.type
_entity.pdbx_description
1 polymer ?
#
loop_
_entity_poly.entity_id
_entity_poly.type
_entity_poly.pdbx_seq_one_letter_code
_entity_poly.pdbx_strand_id
1 'polypeptide(L)'
;MTNLTLKEITSDEIVARSAAAGEPAWLAERRRDAWEHFLKTIPPEWRRTNLSGLDPEVLVPASAPQGTAIQWDAALAATGVVFTTMAAALRTHEELIKAKMDTAVLPLEHKFSALRAALWQDGAFLYVPKGVAIELPLRVCYTLADANQAIFPRTLVILGEN
;
A
#
# COMPACT_ATOMS: atom_id res chain seq x y z
N MET A 1 -6.22 11.80 -16.47
CA MET A 1 -5.11 10.83 -16.43
C MET A 1 -5.58 9.57 -17.13
N THR A 2 -4.79 9.02 -18.05
CA THR A 2 -5.14 7.82 -18.80
C THR A 2 -4.98 6.60 -17.89
N ASN A 3 -5.97 5.70 -17.89
CA ASN A 3 -5.90 4.43 -17.16
C ASN A 3 -4.93 3.50 -17.88
N LEU A 4 -3.73 3.34 -17.32
CA LEU A 4 -2.70 2.44 -17.86
C LEU A 4 -2.87 1.04 -17.26
N THR A 5 -2.71 0.03 -18.12
CA THR A 5 -2.66 -1.37 -17.72
C THR A 5 -1.33 -1.70 -17.05
N LEU A 6 -1.25 -2.84 -16.37
CA LEU A 6 -0.02 -3.26 -15.68
C LEU A 6 1.17 -3.39 -16.64
N LYS A 7 0.94 -3.73 -17.90
CA LYS A 7 1.98 -3.88 -18.93
C LYS A 7 2.51 -2.53 -19.45
N GLU A 8 1.69 -1.48 -19.40
CA GLU A 8 2.02 -0.16 -19.94
C GLU A 8 2.75 0.74 -18.93
N ILE A 9 2.69 0.41 -17.64
CA ILE A 9 3.32 1.21 -16.58
C ILE A 9 4.85 1.11 -16.69
N THR A 10 5.51 2.27 -16.70
CA THR A 10 6.98 2.39 -16.70
C THR A 10 7.50 2.82 -15.33
N SER A 11 8.80 2.64 -15.09
CA SER A 11 9.46 3.17 -13.87
C SER A 11 9.26 4.68 -13.72
N ASP A 12 9.32 5.43 -14.81
CA ASP A 12 9.12 6.88 -14.79
C ASP A 12 7.68 7.26 -14.44
N GLU A 13 6.70 6.50 -14.92
CA GLU A 13 5.30 6.68 -14.57
C GLU A 13 5.04 6.41 -13.07
N ILE A 14 5.71 5.40 -12.49
CA ILE A 14 5.64 5.14 -11.04
C ILE A 14 6.11 6.36 -10.24
N VAL A 15 7.24 6.95 -10.62
CA VAL A 15 7.80 8.15 -9.98
C VAL A 15 6.89 9.36 -10.19
N ALA A 16 6.38 9.55 -11.41
CA ALA A 16 5.47 10.64 -11.74
C ALA A 16 4.16 10.58 -10.92
N ARG A 17 3.59 9.38 -10.74
CA ARG A 17 2.40 9.17 -9.88
C ARG A 17 2.68 9.51 -8.44
N SER A 18 3.81 9.04 -7.91
CA SER A 18 4.24 9.34 -6.53
C SER A 18 4.38 10.85 -6.31
N ALA A 19 5.02 11.55 -7.24
CA ALA A 19 5.14 13.00 -7.21
C ALA A 19 3.79 13.73 -7.31
N ALA A 20 2.90 13.28 -8.21
CA ALA A 20 1.56 13.86 -8.38
C ALA A 20 0.67 13.68 -7.13
N ALA A 21 0.89 12.61 -6.37
CA ALA A 21 0.22 12.36 -5.10
C ALA A 21 0.80 13.18 -3.92
N GLY A 22 1.87 13.94 -4.14
CA GLY A 22 2.56 14.70 -3.10
C GLY A 22 3.31 13.80 -2.11
N GLU A 23 3.76 12.63 -2.55
CA GLU A 23 4.54 11.70 -1.73
C GLU A 23 6.00 12.16 -1.58
N PRO A 24 6.67 11.78 -0.48
CA PRO A 24 8.07 12.16 -0.27
C PRO A 24 9.01 11.43 -1.22
N ALA A 25 10.14 12.08 -1.57
CA ALA A 25 11.08 11.58 -2.58
C ALA A 25 11.63 10.17 -2.29
N TRP A 26 11.87 9.85 -1.02
CA TRP A 26 12.35 8.51 -0.61
C TRP A 26 11.34 7.40 -0.96
N LEU A 27 10.04 7.71 -0.96
CA LEU A 27 9.01 6.75 -1.29
C LEU A 27 8.96 6.54 -2.81
N ALA A 28 9.07 7.61 -3.59
CA ALA A 28 9.15 7.52 -5.05
C ALA A 28 10.32 6.63 -5.51
N GLU A 29 11.50 6.79 -4.90
CA GLU A 29 12.67 5.94 -5.15
C GLU A 29 12.40 4.47 -4.80
N ARG A 30 11.88 4.19 -3.60
CA ARG A 30 11.53 2.82 -3.20
C ARG A 30 10.51 2.17 -4.13
N ARG A 31 9.52 2.92 -4.60
CA ARG A 31 8.50 2.43 -5.54
C ARG A 31 9.13 2.08 -6.89
N ARG A 32 10.03 2.93 -7.40
CA ARG A 32 10.80 2.65 -8.63
C ARG A 32 11.60 1.36 -8.50
N ASP A 33 12.37 1.24 -7.42
CA ASP A 33 13.23 0.06 -7.20
C ASP A 33 12.39 -1.22 -7.10
N ALA A 34 11.25 -1.16 -6.39
CA ALA A 34 10.31 -2.25 -6.31
C ALA A 34 9.69 -2.60 -7.68
N TRP A 35 9.36 -1.61 -8.51
CA TRP A 35 8.84 -1.83 -9.85
C TRP A 35 9.87 -2.53 -10.74
N GLU A 36 11.11 -2.05 -10.75
CA GLU A 36 12.19 -2.68 -11.51
C GLU A 36 12.47 -4.11 -11.06
N HIS A 37 12.44 -4.35 -9.74
CA HIS A 37 12.55 -5.70 -9.21
C HIS A 37 11.38 -6.58 -9.65
N PHE A 38 10.14 -6.07 -9.60
CA PHE A 38 8.97 -6.80 -10.10
C PHE A 38 9.13 -7.22 -11.57
N LEU A 39 9.65 -6.34 -12.43
CA LEU A 39 9.88 -6.64 -13.84
C LEU A 39 10.95 -7.72 -14.06
N LYS A 40 12.02 -7.71 -13.25
CA LYS A 40 13.15 -8.65 -13.35
C LYS A 40 12.85 -10.03 -12.74
N THR A 41 11.98 -10.08 -11.72
CA THR A 41 11.71 -11.31 -10.98
C THR A 41 10.70 -12.19 -11.70
N ILE A 42 11.02 -13.47 -11.86
CA ILE A 42 10.11 -14.48 -12.40
C ILE A 42 9.35 -15.11 -11.22
N PRO A 43 8.01 -15.24 -11.28
CA PRO A 43 7.28 -15.91 -10.22
C PRO A 43 7.69 -17.39 -10.14
N PRO A 44 7.90 -17.97 -8.95
CA PRO A 44 8.22 -19.38 -8.82
C PRO A 44 7.02 -20.23 -9.27
N GLU A 45 7.28 -21.48 -9.62
CA GLU A 45 6.20 -22.44 -9.84
C GLU A 45 5.61 -22.87 -8.50
N TRP A 46 4.31 -22.63 -8.28
CA TRP A 46 3.61 -23.06 -7.07
C TRP A 46 2.90 -24.38 -7.28
N ARG A 47 3.11 -25.33 -6.37
CA ARG A 47 2.47 -26.67 -6.39
C ARG A 47 0.93 -26.65 -6.48
N ARG A 48 0.27 -25.61 -5.97
CA ARG A 48 -1.20 -25.51 -5.86
C ARG A 48 -1.80 -24.23 -6.44
N THR A 49 -0.97 -23.32 -6.96
CA THR A 49 -1.44 -22.02 -7.43
C THR A 49 -1.08 -21.87 -8.91
N ASN A 50 -2.10 -21.88 -9.76
CA ASN A 50 -1.95 -21.62 -11.19
C ASN A 50 -2.31 -20.16 -11.49
N LEU A 51 -1.35 -19.41 -12.04
CA LEU A 51 -1.54 -18.01 -12.44
C LEU A 51 -1.68 -17.82 -13.95
N SER A 52 -1.78 -18.90 -14.74
CA SER A 52 -1.91 -18.79 -16.21
C SER A 52 -3.17 -18.05 -16.66
N GLY A 53 -4.18 -17.94 -15.80
CA GLY A 53 -5.40 -17.16 -16.06
C GLY A 53 -5.32 -15.69 -15.63
N LEU A 54 -4.22 -15.27 -15.01
CA LEU A 54 -3.99 -13.86 -14.67
C LEU A 54 -3.46 -13.15 -15.91
N ASP A 55 -4.29 -12.33 -16.53
CA ASP A 55 -3.88 -11.52 -17.67
C ASP A 55 -3.44 -10.12 -17.21
N PRO A 56 -2.15 -9.79 -17.25
CA PRO A 56 -1.66 -8.47 -16.86
C PRO A 56 -2.07 -7.37 -17.86
N GLU A 57 -2.51 -7.71 -19.07
CA GLU A 57 -2.92 -6.73 -20.09
C GLU A 57 -4.29 -6.12 -19.78
N VAL A 58 -5.14 -6.81 -19.02
CA VAL A 58 -6.46 -6.28 -18.65
C VAL A 58 -6.49 -5.59 -17.30
N LEU A 59 -5.49 -5.84 -16.45
CA LEU A 59 -5.44 -5.27 -15.11
C LEU A 59 -5.04 -3.79 -15.16
N VAL A 60 -5.90 -2.95 -14.61
CA VAL A 60 -5.69 -1.49 -14.51
C VAL A 60 -5.48 -1.13 -13.04
N PRO A 61 -4.23 -0.91 -12.60
CA PRO A 61 -3.95 -0.42 -11.26
C PRO A 61 -4.57 0.95 -11.02
N ALA A 62 -5.21 1.13 -9.86
CA ALA A 62 -5.66 2.45 -9.43
C ALA A 62 -4.49 3.45 -9.45
N SER A 63 -4.73 4.65 -9.99
CA SER A 63 -3.73 5.72 -10.10
C SER A 63 -3.80 6.74 -8.97
N ALA A 64 -4.77 6.60 -8.06
CA ALA A 64 -4.99 7.50 -6.94
C ALA A 64 -5.64 6.73 -5.77
N PRO A 65 -5.60 7.27 -4.54
CA PRO A 65 -6.32 6.72 -3.40
C PRO A 65 -7.81 6.59 -3.68
N GLN A 66 -8.35 5.38 -3.59
CA GLN A 66 -9.76 5.09 -3.81
C GLN A 66 -10.19 3.81 -3.09
N GLY A 67 -11.48 3.73 -2.75
CA GLY A 67 -12.08 2.50 -2.24
C GLY A 67 -11.73 2.13 -0.80
N THR A 68 -10.91 2.92 -0.08
CA THR A 68 -10.59 2.71 1.34
C THR A 68 -11.63 3.40 2.23
N ALA A 69 -12.28 2.64 3.11
CA ALA A 69 -13.10 3.17 4.19
C ALA A 69 -12.59 2.67 5.55
N ILE A 70 -12.46 3.57 6.52
CA ILE A 70 -12.00 3.27 7.88
C ILE A 70 -13.10 3.63 8.87
N GLN A 71 -13.43 2.70 9.76
CA GLN A 71 -14.47 2.87 10.77
C GLN A 71 -13.92 2.44 12.13
N TRP A 72 -14.05 3.34 13.12
CA TRP A 72 -13.59 3.16 14.49
C TRP A 72 -14.26 4.19 15.41
N ASP A 73 -14.15 3.98 16.71
CA ASP A 73 -14.61 4.95 17.70
C ASP A 73 -13.65 6.14 17.76
N ALA A 74 -14.14 7.32 17.38
CA ALA A 74 -13.37 8.56 17.39
C ALA A 74 -12.89 8.97 18.80
N ALA A 75 -13.52 8.45 19.88
CA ALA A 75 -13.07 8.69 21.24
C ALA A 75 -11.65 8.13 21.50
N LEU A 76 -11.23 7.10 20.77
CA LEU A 76 -9.88 6.54 20.86
C LEU A 76 -8.80 7.53 20.41
N ALA A 77 -9.12 8.54 19.60
CA ALA A 77 -8.17 9.59 19.25
C ALA A 77 -7.66 10.35 20.49
N ALA A 78 -8.49 10.47 21.53
CA ALA A 78 -8.13 11.15 22.78
C ALA A 78 -7.06 10.38 23.59
N THR A 79 -6.85 9.09 23.32
CA THR A 79 -5.79 8.28 23.95
C THR A 79 -4.50 8.29 23.15
N GLY A 80 -4.43 9.07 22.07
CA GLY A 80 -3.26 9.15 21.17
C GLY A 80 -3.23 8.07 20.10
N VAL A 81 -4.28 7.25 19.98
CA VAL A 81 -4.42 6.31 18.86
C VAL A 81 -4.63 7.10 17.56
N VAL A 82 -3.90 6.71 16.52
CA VAL A 82 -4.09 7.26 15.18
C VAL A 82 -4.56 6.13 14.28
N PHE A 83 -5.75 6.26 13.73
CA PHE A 83 -6.26 5.32 12.74
C PHE A 83 -6.87 6.05 11.55
N THR A 84 -6.13 6.04 10.44
CA THR A 84 -6.45 6.80 9.23
C THR A 84 -5.89 6.12 7.99
N THR A 85 -6.12 6.69 6.80
CA THR A 85 -5.62 6.09 5.57
C THR A 85 -4.11 6.27 5.44
N MET A 86 -3.44 5.37 4.71
CA MET A 86 -1.99 5.46 4.53
C MET A 86 -1.59 6.77 3.84
N ALA A 87 -2.35 7.20 2.82
CA ALA A 87 -2.10 8.46 2.13
C ALA A 87 -2.24 9.68 3.07
N ALA A 88 -3.20 9.66 3.99
CA ALA A 88 -3.35 10.73 4.99
C ALA A 88 -2.26 10.71 6.06
N ALA A 89 -1.89 9.51 6.51
CA ALA A 89 -0.84 9.32 7.51
C ALA A 89 0.54 9.76 6.99
N LEU A 90 0.85 9.52 5.71
CA LEU A 90 2.11 9.99 5.11
C LEU A 90 2.33 11.50 5.27
N ARG A 91 1.28 12.31 5.14
CA ARG A 91 1.37 13.78 5.28
C ARG A 91 1.60 14.26 6.70
N THR A 92 1.28 13.43 7.70
CA THR A 92 1.24 13.83 9.12
C THR A 92 2.24 13.07 10.00
N HIS A 93 2.66 11.89 9.58
CA HIS A 93 3.47 10.93 10.33
C HIS A 93 4.59 10.32 9.46
N GLU A 94 5.13 11.10 8.51
CA GLU A 94 6.12 10.63 7.53
C GLU A 94 7.30 9.92 8.19
N GLU A 95 7.94 10.55 9.18
CA GLU A 95 9.14 10.01 9.82
C GLU A 95 8.90 8.64 10.47
N LEU A 96 7.77 8.49 11.16
CA LEU A 96 7.38 7.23 11.79
C LEU A 96 7.10 6.16 10.74
N ILE A 97 6.38 6.52 9.68
CA ILE A 97 6.10 5.62 8.56
C ILE A 97 7.41 5.20 7.90
N LYS A 98 8.28 6.13 7.52
CA LYS A 98 9.57 5.86 6.89
C LYS A 98 10.43 4.90 7.72
N ALA A 99 10.45 5.07 9.05
CA ALA A 99 11.21 4.22 9.96
C ALA A 99 10.65 2.78 10.09
N LYS A 100 9.33 2.60 9.95
CA LYS A 100 8.66 1.29 10.11
C LYS A 100 8.24 0.66 8.79
N MET A 101 8.30 1.40 7.68
CA MET A 101 7.93 0.90 6.37
C MET A 101 8.90 -0.20 5.95
N ASP A 102 8.33 -1.32 5.49
CA ASP A 102 9.08 -2.44 4.90
C ASP A 102 9.93 -3.25 5.90
N THR A 103 9.70 -3.10 7.21
CA THR A 103 10.43 -3.88 8.23
C THR A 103 9.85 -5.28 8.46
N ALA A 104 8.53 -5.44 8.31
CA ALA A 104 7.84 -6.72 8.50
C ALA A 104 7.68 -7.53 7.21
N VAL A 105 7.62 -6.86 6.07
CA VAL A 105 7.51 -7.48 4.74
C VAL A 105 8.49 -6.79 3.83
N LEU A 106 9.52 -7.52 3.41
CA LEU A 106 10.59 -6.98 2.58
C LEU A 106 10.11 -6.87 1.12
N PRO A 107 10.18 -5.68 0.50
CA PRO A 107 9.58 -5.44 -0.81
C PRO A 107 10.30 -6.19 -1.93
N LEU A 108 11.60 -6.44 -1.80
CA LEU A 108 12.43 -7.01 -2.86
C LEU A 108 12.71 -8.52 -2.69
N GLU A 109 11.98 -9.21 -1.80
CA GLU A 109 12.14 -10.67 -1.62
C GLU A 109 11.31 -11.48 -2.62
N HIS A 110 10.13 -10.97 -2.99
CA HIS A 110 9.16 -11.71 -3.81
C HIS A 110 8.51 -10.80 -4.85
N LYS A 111 8.19 -11.36 -6.02
CA LYS A 111 7.58 -10.64 -7.14
C LYS A 111 6.33 -9.85 -6.73
N PHE A 112 5.39 -10.46 -5.99
CA PHE A 112 4.16 -9.78 -5.59
C PHE A 112 4.33 -8.79 -4.43
N SER A 113 5.33 -9.00 -3.56
CA SER A 113 5.73 -8.01 -2.56
C SER A 113 6.24 -6.74 -3.24
N ALA A 114 7.05 -6.91 -4.29
CA ALA A 114 7.59 -5.82 -5.10
C ALA A 114 6.49 -5.10 -5.87
N LEU A 115 5.58 -5.84 -6.49
CA LEU A 115 4.40 -5.29 -7.16
C LEU A 115 3.57 -4.41 -6.22
N ARG A 116 3.23 -4.92 -5.03
CA ARG A 116 2.48 -4.17 -4.01
C ARG A 116 3.26 -2.93 -3.57
N ALA A 117 4.56 -3.07 -3.31
CA ALA A 117 5.41 -1.98 -2.86
C ALA A 117 5.53 -0.85 -3.89
N ALA A 118 5.51 -1.17 -5.19
CA ALA A 118 5.49 -0.20 -6.27
C ALA A 118 4.13 0.50 -6.41
N LEU A 119 3.03 -0.25 -6.40
CA LEU A 119 1.73 0.23 -6.87
C LEU A 119 0.71 0.63 -5.81
N TRP A 120 0.97 0.39 -4.52
CA TRP A 120 0.00 0.78 -3.48
C TRP A 120 -0.33 2.28 -3.55
N GLN A 121 -1.61 2.64 -3.55
CA GLN A 121 -2.03 4.05 -3.57
C GLN A 121 -2.59 4.49 -2.22
N ASP A 122 -3.19 3.55 -1.50
CA ASP A 122 -3.80 3.81 -0.22
C ASP A 122 -3.82 2.56 0.65
N GLY A 123 -4.44 2.64 1.82
CA GLY A 123 -4.61 1.54 2.74
C GLY A 123 -4.89 2.07 4.13
N ALA A 124 -4.39 1.40 5.16
CA ALA A 124 -4.65 1.81 6.54
C ALA A 124 -3.36 2.01 7.33
N PHE A 125 -3.35 3.04 8.16
CA PHE A 125 -2.30 3.30 9.12
C PHE A 125 -2.92 3.29 10.51
N LEU A 126 -2.45 2.39 11.36
CA LEU A 126 -2.82 2.30 12.77
C LEU A 126 -1.57 2.47 13.63
N TYR A 127 -1.59 3.48 14.49
CA TYR A 127 -0.61 3.64 15.56
C TYR A 127 -1.33 3.59 16.91
N VAL A 128 -0.83 2.73 17.80
CA VAL A 128 -1.31 2.59 19.18
C VAL A 128 -0.18 2.94 20.13
N PRO A 129 -0.31 3.97 20.99
CA PRO A 129 0.72 4.33 21.95
C PRO A 129 1.01 3.25 23.00
N LYS A 130 2.16 3.37 23.67
CA LYS A 130 2.52 2.50 24.81
C LYS A 130 1.47 2.58 25.92
N GLY A 131 1.10 1.42 26.46
CA GLY A 131 0.13 1.30 27.55
C GLY A 131 -1.33 1.57 27.17
N VAL A 132 -1.65 1.72 25.88
CA VAL A 132 -3.03 1.91 25.41
C VAL A 132 -3.60 0.59 24.88
N ALA A 133 -4.71 0.16 25.47
CA ALA A 133 -5.49 -0.99 24.99
C ALA A 133 -6.73 -0.53 24.23
N ILE A 134 -7.02 -1.21 23.11
CA ILE A 134 -8.23 -0.97 22.31
C ILE A 134 -9.12 -2.21 22.44
N GLU A 135 -10.29 -2.05 23.05
CA GLU A 135 -11.25 -3.14 23.25
C GLU A 135 -12.33 -3.20 22.16
N LEU A 136 -12.55 -2.09 21.46
CA LEU A 136 -13.54 -1.98 20.39
C LEU A 136 -12.93 -2.35 19.02
N PRO A 137 -13.72 -2.97 18.12
CA PRO A 137 -13.21 -3.39 16.83
C PRO A 137 -12.87 -2.20 15.92
N LEU A 138 -11.72 -2.31 15.25
CA LEU A 138 -11.31 -1.42 14.17
C LEU A 138 -11.63 -2.06 12.83
N ARG A 139 -12.25 -1.31 11.90
CA ARG A 139 -12.64 -1.84 10.59
C ARG A 139 -12.02 -1.05 9.46
N VAL A 140 -11.49 -1.79 8.48
CA VAL A 140 -11.07 -1.25 7.18
C VAL A 140 -11.81 -2.04 6.10
N CYS A 141 -12.39 -1.32 5.15
CA CYS A 141 -13.03 -1.90 3.98
C CYS A 141 -12.35 -1.40 2.72
N TYR A 142 -12.12 -2.31 1.77
CA TYR A 142 -11.59 -2.01 0.44
C TYR A 142 -12.63 -2.35 -0.60
N THR A 143 -12.96 -1.40 -1.46
CA THR A 143 -13.96 -1.55 -2.53
C THR A 143 -13.28 -1.46 -3.87
N LEU A 144 -13.55 -2.43 -4.75
CA LEU A 144 -13.19 -2.38 -6.17
C LEU A 144 -14.43 -1.96 -6.95
N ALA A 145 -14.29 -0.93 -7.78
CA ALA A 145 -15.42 -0.38 -8.52
C ALA A 145 -15.73 -1.16 -9.80
N ASP A 146 -14.69 -1.68 -10.47
CA ASP A 146 -14.78 -2.28 -11.80
C ASP A 146 -14.06 -3.63 -11.87
N ALA A 147 -14.51 -4.50 -12.77
CA ALA A 147 -14.01 -5.88 -12.90
C ALA A 147 -12.50 -5.97 -13.26
N ASN A 148 -11.99 -4.97 -14.00
CA ASN A 148 -10.60 -4.94 -14.47
C ASN A 148 -9.69 -4.08 -13.58
N GLN A 149 -10.23 -3.48 -12.53
CA GLN A 149 -9.48 -2.61 -11.65
C GLN A 149 -8.65 -3.43 -10.66
N ALA A 150 -7.41 -3.04 -10.47
CA ALA A 150 -6.53 -3.61 -9.46
C ALA A 150 -6.24 -2.57 -8.36
N ILE A 151 -6.42 -2.96 -7.10
CA ILE A 151 -6.00 -2.17 -5.95
C ILE A 151 -4.93 -2.94 -5.17
N PHE A 152 -4.00 -2.21 -4.58
CA PHE A 152 -2.91 -2.77 -3.78
C PHE A 152 -2.90 -2.12 -2.39
N PRO A 153 -3.88 -2.39 -1.52
CA PRO A 153 -3.94 -1.72 -0.23
C PRO A 153 -2.71 -2.02 0.61
N ARG A 154 -2.21 -0.99 1.30
CA ARG A 154 -1.11 -1.14 2.25
C ARG A 154 -1.54 -0.81 3.66
N THR A 155 -1.50 -1.82 4.53
CA THR A 155 -1.76 -1.66 5.95
C THR A 155 -0.47 -1.66 6.74
N LEU A 156 -0.25 -0.64 7.57
CA LEU A 156 0.83 -0.55 8.54
C LEU A 156 0.24 -0.37 9.93
N VAL A 157 0.57 -1.31 10.82
CA VAL A 157 0.17 -1.29 12.23
C VAL A 157 1.43 -1.15 13.07
N ILE A 158 1.46 -0.16 13.94
CA ILE A 158 2.55 0.12 14.87
C ILE A 158 1.97 0.10 16.28
N LEU A 159 2.44 -0.83 17.10
CA LEU A 159 2.01 -0.99 18.48
C LEU A 159 3.14 -0.57 19.41
N GLY A 160 2.83 0.30 20.37
CA GLY A 160 3.66 0.53 21.53
C GLY A 160 3.72 -0.70 22.43
N GLU A 161 4.75 -0.77 23.27
CA GLU A 161 4.82 -1.80 24.31
C GLU A 161 3.64 -1.66 25.27
N ASN A 162 3.20 -2.78 25.84
CA ASN A 162 2.26 -2.78 26.96
C ASN A 162 2.99 -2.74 28.29
#